data_AF-A0A2S8GQK6-F1
#
_entry.id   AF-A0A2S8GQK6-F1
#
_cell.length_a   1.000
_cell.length_b   1.000
_cell.length_c   1.000
_cell.angle_alpha   90.00
_cell.angle_beta   90.00
_cell.angle_gamma   90.00
#
_symmetry.space_group_name_H-M   'P 1'
#
loop_
_entity.id
_entity.type
_entity.pdbx_description
1 polymer ?
#
loop_
_entity_poly.entity_id
_entity_poly.type
_entity_poly.pdbx_seq_one_letter_code
_entity_poly.pdbx_strand_id
1 'polypeptide(L)'
;MSYHITPQPFIVGALLERVETHNADVAAWNADKAKLRANRKRILDADPFSIDPATLSATREKLTADYLSLLQREAAIAEATLALLEELAPICHEAEQKALADAEAVLSQVLAKMAKAGITLESQQAWPHNPGAARHQLEHQGKQSSDYRAAYVAAQEVKEACSNLVKQKMSLKSALDAIRNDAKRLIEKAVAGDSAGLQLA
;
A
#
# COMPACT_ATOMS: atom_id res chain seq x y z
N MET A 1 20.05 -22.07 7.08
CA MET A 1 18.73 -22.38 7.69
C MET A 1 17.76 -21.35 7.14
N SER A 2 16.82 -21.77 6.29
CA SER A 2 15.80 -20.88 5.73
C SER A 2 14.69 -20.70 6.76
N TYR A 3 14.51 -19.48 7.27
CA TYR A 3 13.44 -19.18 8.21
C TYR A 3 12.12 -19.08 7.44
N HIS A 4 11.33 -20.16 7.47
CA HIS A 4 9.93 -20.07 7.08
C HIS A 4 9.17 -19.32 8.17
N ILE A 5 8.87 -18.05 7.89
CA ILE A 5 7.75 -17.38 8.53
C ILE A 5 6.52 -18.13 8.01
N THR A 6 5.95 -19.03 8.81
CA THR A 6 4.61 -19.56 8.56
C THR A 6 3.61 -18.54 9.11
N PRO A 7 3.04 -17.64 8.28
CA PRO A 7 1.79 -16.99 8.66
C PRO A 7 0.75 -18.08 8.93
N GLN A 8 -0.12 -17.89 9.93
CA GLN A 8 -1.15 -18.88 10.23
C GLN A 8 -1.96 -19.18 8.96
N PRO A 9 -2.03 -20.45 8.51
CA PRO A 9 -2.50 -20.80 7.16
C PRO A 9 -3.95 -20.34 6.89
N PHE A 10 -4.76 -20.18 7.94
CA PHE A 10 -6.13 -19.69 7.85
C PHE A 10 -6.23 -18.20 7.48
N ILE A 11 -5.31 -17.36 7.99
CA ILE A 11 -5.31 -15.91 7.73
C ILE A 11 -4.90 -15.63 6.28
N VAL A 12 -3.93 -16.39 5.75
CA VAL A 12 -3.46 -16.22 4.36
C VAL A 12 -4.50 -16.66 3.35
N GLY A 13 -5.22 -17.77 3.59
CA GLY A 13 -6.27 -18.24 2.68
C GLY A 13 -7.39 -17.23 2.50
N ALA A 14 -7.91 -16.69 3.61
CA ALA A 14 -8.98 -15.68 3.59
C ALA A 14 -8.52 -14.34 2.98
N LEU A 15 -7.25 -13.95 3.21
CA LEU A 15 -6.66 -12.77 2.57
C LEU A 15 -6.53 -12.94 1.04
N LEU A 16 -6.11 -14.12 0.58
CA LEU A 16 -5.97 -14.39 -0.85
C LEU A 16 -7.30 -14.33 -1.59
N GLU A 17 -8.36 -14.95 -1.05
CA GLU A 17 -9.71 -14.90 -1.63
C GLU A 17 -10.25 -13.47 -1.72
N ARG A 18 -9.98 -12.63 -0.71
CA ARG A 18 -10.35 -11.21 -0.72
C ARG A 18 -9.55 -10.40 -1.70
N VAL A 19 -8.27 -10.69 -1.89
CA VAL A 19 -7.43 -10.06 -2.92
C VAL A 19 -7.92 -10.44 -4.32
N GLU A 20 -8.30 -11.70 -4.55
CA GLU A 20 -8.88 -12.15 -5.82
C GLU A 20 -10.21 -11.44 -6.12
N THR A 21 -11.09 -11.36 -5.13
CA THR A 21 -12.36 -10.62 -5.25
C THR A 21 -12.10 -9.14 -5.56
N HIS A 22 -11.18 -8.50 -4.83
CA HIS A 22 -10.78 -7.13 -5.07
C HIS A 22 -10.24 -6.90 -6.50
N ASN A 23 -9.42 -7.82 -7.00
CA ASN A 23 -8.87 -7.74 -8.36
C ASN A 23 -9.97 -7.86 -9.43
N ALA A 24 -10.98 -8.71 -9.20
CA ALA A 24 -12.14 -8.83 -10.07
C ALA A 24 -12.96 -7.52 -10.10
N ASP A 25 -13.18 -6.88 -8.95
CA ASP A 25 -13.88 -5.60 -8.84
C ASP A 25 -13.14 -4.47 -9.57
N VAL A 26 -11.81 -4.42 -9.44
CA VAL A 26 -10.95 -3.47 -10.17
C VAL A 26 -11.02 -3.70 -11.68
N ALA A 27 -11.04 -4.95 -12.14
CA ALA A 27 -11.17 -5.28 -13.56
C ALA A 27 -12.53 -4.83 -14.12
N ALA A 28 -13.61 -5.07 -13.37
CA ALA A 28 -14.96 -4.61 -13.73
C ALA A 28 -15.04 -3.08 -13.80
N TRP A 29 -14.49 -2.37 -12.82
CA TRP A 29 -14.41 -0.91 -12.81
C TRP A 29 -13.65 -0.34 -14.02
N ASN A 30 -12.53 -0.95 -14.39
CA ASN A 30 -11.76 -0.55 -15.58
C ASN A 30 -12.56 -0.73 -16.88
N ALA A 31 -13.33 -1.82 -17.00
CA ALA A 31 -14.19 -2.06 -18.15
C ALA A 31 -15.30 -0.99 -18.26
N ASP A 32 -15.91 -0.62 -17.13
CA ASP A 32 -16.96 0.41 -17.13
C ASP A 32 -16.41 1.82 -17.42
N LYS A 33 -15.21 2.12 -16.95
CA LYS A 33 -14.49 3.36 -17.32
C LYS A 33 -14.23 3.44 -18.83
N ALA A 34 -13.87 2.31 -19.46
CA ALA A 34 -13.70 2.25 -20.91
C ALA A 34 -15.01 2.47 -21.66
N LYS A 35 -16.13 1.89 -21.18
CA LYS A 35 -17.47 2.12 -21.75
C LYS A 35 -17.89 3.58 -21.64
N LEU A 36 -17.68 4.23 -20.48
CA LEU A 36 -18.01 5.65 -20.30
C LEU A 36 -17.22 6.53 -21.28
N ARG A 37 -15.92 6.26 -21.46
CA ARG A 37 -15.08 6.99 -22.43
C ARG A 37 -15.59 6.81 -23.86
N ALA A 38 -15.97 5.59 -24.25
CA ALA A 38 -16.53 5.32 -25.57
C ALA A 38 -17.87 6.03 -25.78
N ASN A 39 -18.76 6.02 -24.78
CA ASN A 39 -20.04 6.73 -24.83
C ASN A 39 -19.83 8.24 -24.96
N ARG A 40 -18.94 8.83 -24.16
CA ARG A 40 -18.59 10.26 -24.24
C ARG A 40 -18.06 10.62 -25.62
N LYS A 41 -17.14 9.82 -26.16
CA LYS A 41 -16.56 10.05 -27.50
C LYS A 41 -17.66 10.03 -28.58
N ARG A 42 -18.56 9.05 -28.54
CA ARG A 42 -19.69 8.97 -29.49
C ARG A 42 -20.57 10.22 -29.49
N ILE A 43 -20.71 10.87 -28.34
CA ILE A 43 -21.52 12.10 -28.19
C ILE A 43 -20.78 13.32 -28.71
N LEU A 44 -19.46 13.41 -28.44
CA LEU A 44 -18.61 14.50 -28.93
C LEU A 44 -18.40 14.44 -30.45
N ASP A 45 -18.41 13.24 -31.03
CA ASP A 45 -18.23 13.01 -32.47
C ASP A 45 -19.56 13.10 -33.26
N ALA A 46 -20.70 13.25 -32.58
CA ALA A 46 -21.99 13.35 -33.24
C ALA A 46 -22.20 14.76 -33.84
N ASP A 47 -22.81 14.83 -35.02
CA ASP A 47 -23.08 16.10 -35.69
C ASP A 47 -24.02 16.97 -34.83
N PRO A 48 -23.59 18.16 -34.39
CA PRO A 48 -24.37 19.03 -33.50
C PRO A 48 -25.68 19.51 -34.11
N PHE A 49 -25.84 19.46 -35.44
CA PHE A 49 -27.07 19.82 -36.12
C PHE A 49 -28.06 18.66 -36.29
N SER A 50 -27.62 17.44 -35.93
CA SER A 50 -28.41 16.20 -36.06
C SER A 50 -29.01 15.70 -34.74
N ILE A 51 -28.59 16.27 -33.60
CA ILE A 51 -29.08 15.88 -32.27
C ILE A 51 -30.17 16.83 -31.81
N ASP A 52 -31.38 16.31 -31.58
CA ASP A 52 -32.46 17.09 -30.99
C ASP A 52 -32.21 17.35 -29.47
N PRO A 53 -32.80 18.41 -28.90
CA PRO A 53 -32.61 18.77 -27.49
C PRO A 53 -33.01 17.68 -26.48
N ALA A 54 -34.02 16.86 -26.78
CA ALA A 54 -34.47 15.81 -25.86
C ALA A 54 -33.46 14.66 -25.82
N THR A 55 -32.92 14.26 -26.98
CA THR A 55 -31.83 13.29 -27.07
C THR A 55 -30.58 13.78 -26.34
N LEU A 56 -30.25 15.07 -26.45
CA LEU A 56 -29.12 15.66 -25.75
C LEU A 56 -29.32 15.63 -24.22
N SER A 57 -30.51 15.96 -23.73
CA SER A 57 -30.84 15.94 -22.29
C SER A 57 -30.76 14.53 -21.72
N ALA A 58 -31.43 13.55 -22.34
CA ALA A 58 -31.41 12.16 -21.90
C ALA A 58 -30.00 11.56 -21.90
N THR A 59 -29.18 11.97 -22.86
CA THR A 59 -27.77 11.56 -22.94
C THR A 59 -26.93 12.13 -21.79
N ARG A 60 -27.13 13.40 -21.42
CA ARG A 60 -26.45 14.03 -20.27
C ARG A 60 -26.83 13.38 -18.96
N GLU A 61 -28.11 13.09 -18.76
CA GLU A 61 -28.60 12.38 -17.56
C GLU A 61 -27.97 11.00 -17.45
N LYS A 62 -27.93 10.25 -18.56
CA LYS A 62 -27.29 8.93 -18.60
C LYS A 62 -25.80 8.99 -18.29
N LEU A 63 -25.05 9.91 -18.91
CA LEU A 63 -23.61 10.08 -18.60
C LEU A 63 -23.38 10.45 -17.14
N THR A 64 -24.24 11.29 -16.56
CA THR A 64 -24.17 11.69 -15.15
C THR A 64 -24.41 10.49 -14.23
N ALA A 65 -25.42 9.67 -14.53
CA ALA A 65 -25.72 8.45 -13.79
C ALA A 65 -24.60 7.39 -13.91
N ASP A 66 -24.06 7.19 -15.12
CA ASP A 66 -22.93 6.29 -15.36
C ASP A 66 -21.67 6.76 -14.59
N TYR A 67 -21.40 8.06 -14.57
CA TYR A 67 -20.27 8.63 -13.84
C TYR A 67 -20.43 8.54 -12.33
N LEU A 68 -21.62 8.83 -11.80
CA LEU A 68 -21.93 8.65 -10.38
C LEU A 68 -21.75 7.18 -9.94
N SER A 69 -22.21 6.24 -10.77
CA SER A 69 -22.05 4.80 -10.52
C SER A 69 -20.56 4.39 -10.50
N LEU A 70 -19.73 4.99 -11.35
CA LEU A 70 -18.28 4.77 -11.34
C LEU A 70 -17.61 5.30 -10.08
N LEU A 71 -17.97 6.50 -9.61
CA LEU A 71 -17.44 7.06 -8.37
C LEU A 71 -17.85 6.23 -7.15
N GLN A 72 -19.08 5.71 -7.12
CA GLN A 72 -19.55 4.81 -6.06
C GLN A 72 -18.74 3.51 -6.04
N ARG A 73 -18.46 2.91 -7.21
CA ARG A 73 -17.61 1.72 -7.31
C ARG A 73 -16.17 2.01 -6.90
N GLU A 74 -15.62 3.14 -7.33
CA GLU A 74 -14.27 3.56 -6.97
C GLU A 74 -14.13 3.76 -5.45
N ALA A 75 -15.14 4.36 -4.81
CA ALA A 75 -15.19 4.48 -3.36
C ALA A 75 -15.26 3.12 -2.66
N ALA A 76 -16.10 2.19 -3.14
CA ALA A 76 -16.20 0.85 -2.57
C ALA A 76 -14.88 0.06 -2.69
N ILE A 77 -14.19 0.18 -3.84
CA ILE A 77 -12.87 -0.42 -4.07
C ILE A 77 -11.85 0.17 -3.08
N ALA A 78 -11.82 1.51 -2.93
CA ALA A 78 -10.92 2.16 -2.00
C ALA A 78 -11.20 1.78 -0.53
N GLU A 79 -12.46 1.64 -0.13
CA GLU A 79 -12.85 1.17 1.20
C GLU A 79 -12.42 -0.28 1.44
N ALA A 80 -12.61 -1.17 0.47
CA ALA A 80 -12.15 -2.56 0.53
C ALA A 80 -10.62 -2.65 0.65
N THR A 81 -9.87 -1.86 -0.13
CA THR A 81 -8.41 -1.80 -0.01
C THR A 81 -7.96 -1.24 1.35
N LEU A 82 -8.66 -0.23 1.91
CA LEU A 82 -8.35 0.29 3.25
C LEU A 82 -8.53 -0.77 4.33
N ALA A 83 -9.60 -1.57 4.25
CA ALA A 83 -9.82 -2.67 5.18
C ALA A 83 -8.71 -3.73 5.09
N LEU A 84 -8.29 -4.10 3.87
CA LEU A 84 -7.15 -5.01 3.67
C LEU A 84 -5.86 -4.44 4.27
N LEU A 85 -5.57 -3.16 4.05
CA LEU A 85 -4.38 -2.50 4.62
C LEU A 85 -4.44 -2.42 6.16
N GLU A 86 -5.64 -2.34 6.75
CA GLU A 86 -5.83 -2.38 8.20
C GLU A 86 -5.55 -3.75 8.81
N GLU A 87 -5.95 -4.81 8.12
CA GLU A 87 -5.66 -6.19 8.54
C GLU A 87 -4.18 -6.55 8.38
N LEU A 88 -3.50 -5.95 7.39
CA LEU A 88 -2.06 -6.15 7.18
C LEU A 88 -1.20 -5.37 8.17
N ALA A 89 -1.70 -4.29 8.78
CA ALA A 89 -0.93 -3.45 9.70
C ALA A 89 -0.32 -4.21 10.90
N PRO A 90 -1.06 -5.04 11.67
CA PRO A 90 -0.46 -5.81 12.76
C PRO A 90 0.54 -6.85 12.26
N ILE A 91 0.27 -7.51 11.12
CA ILE A 91 1.18 -8.48 10.50
C ILE A 91 2.51 -7.82 10.14
N CYS A 92 2.44 -6.60 9.61
CA CYS A 92 3.64 -5.82 9.27
C CYS A 92 4.45 -5.44 10.50
N HIS A 93 3.78 -5.00 11.57
CA HIS A 93 4.44 -4.67 12.81
C HIS A 93 5.16 -5.88 13.43
N GLU A 94 4.51 -7.04 13.45
CA GLU A 94 5.12 -8.30 13.90
C GLU A 94 6.31 -8.70 13.02
N ALA A 95 6.19 -8.56 11.70
CA ALA A 95 7.25 -8.87 10.75
C ALA A 95 8.48 -7.98 10.95
N GLU A 96 8.30 -6.67 11.18
CA GLU A 96 9.39 -5.73 11.49
C GLU A 96 10.13 -6.13 12.77
N GLN A 97 9.39 -6.38 13.85
CA GLN A 97 9.98 -6.79 15.13
C GLN A 97 10.76 -8.09 14.99
N LYS A 98 10.18 -9.07 14.28
CA LYS A 98 10.82 -10.35 14.04
C LYS A 98 12.09 -10.21 13.23
N ALA A 99 12.06 -9.47 12.13
CA ALA A 99 13.24 -9.30 11.28
C ALA A 99 14.38 -8.58 12.02
N LEU A 100 14.07 -7.62 12.88
CA LEU A 100 15.06 -6.96 13.73
C LEU A 100 15.65 -7.93 14.77
N ALA A 101 14.80 -8.72 15.44
CA ALA A 101 15.24 -9.74 16.40
C ALA A 101 16.12 -10.81 15.73
N ASP A 102 15.80 -11.21 14.51
CA ASP A 102 16.61 -12.15 13.72
C ASP A 102 17.99 -11.55 13.41
N ALA A 103 18.07 -10.26 13.05
CA ALA A 103 19.35 -9.58 12.83
C ALA A 103 20.19 -9.48 14.12
N GLU A 104 19.56 -9.25 15.28
CA GLU A 104 20.23 -9.25 16.59
C GLU A 104 20.72 -10.64 17.01
N ALA A 105 19.96 -11.68 16.68
CA ALA A 105 20.38 -13.07 16.89
C ALA A 105 21.61 -13.39 16.03
N VAL A 106 21.66 -12.93 14.78
CA VAL A 106 22.83 -13.05 13.91
C VAL A 106 24.02 -12.29 14.49
N LEU A 107 23.83 -11.08 15.04
CA LEU A 107 24.92 -10.35 15.71
C LEU A 107 25.52 -11.18 16.85
N SER A 108 24.68 -11.79 17.68
CA SER A 108 25.12 -12.65 18.79
C SER A 108 25.94 -13.85 18.29
N GLN A 109 25.54 -14.47 17.17
CA GLN A 109 26.30 -15.54 16.54
C GLN A 109 27.64 -15.06 15.96
N VAL A 110 27.68 -13.87 15.35
CA VAL A 110 28.91 -13.24 14.85
C VAL A 110 29.87 -12.98 16.01
N LEU A 111 29.38 -12.41 17.12
CA LEU A 111 30.19 -12.16 18.32
C LEU A 111 30.75 -13.47 18.91
N ALA A 112 29.96 -14.55 18.91
CA ALA A 112 30.44 -15.87 19.33
C ALA A 112 31.54 -16.43 18.40
N LYS A 113 31.43 -16.22 17.08
CA LYS A 113 32.48 -16.59 16.12
C LYS A 113 33.75 -15.75 16.34
N MET A 114 33.62 -14.45 16.58
CA MET A 114 34.72 -13.55 16.89
C MET A 114 35.45 -13.96 18.18
N ALA A 115 34.71 -14.31 19.22
CA ALA A 115 35.30 -14.81 20.47
C ALA A 115 36.11 -16.09 20.25
N LYS A 116 35.63 -17.03 19.43
CA LYS A 116 36.38 -18.23 19.03
C LYS A 116 37.65 -17.91 18.23
N ALA A 117 37.66 -16.78 17.52
CA ALA A 117 38.83 -16.28 16.80
C ALA A 117 39.77 -15.44 17.69
N GLY A 118 39.51 -15.36 19.01
CA GLY A 118 40.33 -14.60 19.97
C GLY A 118 40.01 -13.10 20.04
N ILE A 119 38.97 -12.65 19.34
CA ILE A 119 38.48 -11.27 19.43
C ILE A 119 37.36 -11.24 20.49
N THR A 120 37.71 -10.82 21.70
CA THR A 120 36.82 -10.79 22.86
C THR A 120 36.63 -9.36 23.38
N LEU A 121 35.92 -9.19 24.48
CA LEU A 121 35.81 -7.90 25.15
C LEU A 121 37.17 -7.43 25.68
N GLU A 122 37.95 -8.38 26.20
CA GLU A 122 39.27 -8.16 26.79
C GLU A 122 40.33 -7.82 25.74
N SER A 123 40.09 -8.19 24.47
CA SER A 123 40.99 -7.84 23.36
C SER A 123 40.76 -6.44 22.80
N GLN A 124 39.79 -5.68 23.33
CA GLN A 124 39.48 -4.34 22.84
C GLN A 124 40.37 -3.29 23.49
N GLN A 125 40.71 -2.23 22.74
CA GLN A 125 41.67 -1.21 23.17
C GLN A 125 41.23 -0.45 24.44
N ALA A 126 39.92 -0.28 24.62
CA ALA A 126 39.37 0.38 25.79
C ALA A 126 39.35 -0.50 27.05
N TRP A 127 39.68 -1.79 26.94
CA TRP A 127 39.73 -2.70 28.08
C TRP A 127 41.06 -2.59 28.85
N PRO A 128 41.07 -2.70 30.20
CA PRO A 128 39.93 -2.80 31.11
C PRO A 128 39.39 -1.43 31.56
N HIS A 129 40.01 -0.32 31.15
CA HIS A 129 39.78 1.01 31.71
C HIS A 129 38.40 1.62 31.38
N ASN A 130 37.77 1.20 30.29
CA ASN A 130 36.42 1.60 29.91
C ASN A 130 35.66 0.41 29.27
N PRO A 131 35.05 -0.45 30.10
CA PRO A 131 34.30 -1.63 29.65
C PRO A 131 33.13 -1.29 28.71
N GLY A 132 32.48 -0.14 28.90
CA GLY A 132 31.38 0.31 28.04
C GLY A 132 31.86 0.61 26.62
N ALA A 133 32.95 1.38 26.49
CA ALA A 133 33.56 1.66 25.20
C ALA A 133 34.12 0.39 24.53
N ALA A 134 34.70 -0.53 25.31
CA ALA A 134 35.15 -1.83 24.82
C ALA A 134 33.99 -2.65 24.24
N ARG A 135 32.85 -2.69 24.93
CA ARG A 135 31.64 -3.38 24.45
C ARG A 135 31.13 -2.78 23.15
N HIS A 136 31.05 -1.45 23.08
CA HIS A 136 30.64 -0.77 21.85
C HIS A 136 31.61 -1.02 20.69
N GLN A 137 32.92 -1.06 20.94
CA GLN A 137 33.93 -1.36 19.92
C GLN A 137 33.75 -2.79 19.37
N LEU A 138 33.57 -3.77 20.27
CA LEU A 138 33.35 -5.16 19.90
C LEU A 138 32.03 -5.34 19.12
N GLU A 139 30.94 -4.75 19.59
CA GLU A 139 29.65 -4.76 18.88
C GLU A 139 29.76 -4.10 17.52
N HIS A 140 30.46 -2.96 17.41
CA HIS A 140 30.68 -2.28 16.14
C HIS A 140 31.40 -3.19 15.15
N GLN A 141 32.46 -3.89 15.57
CA GLN A 141 33.16 -4.87 14.73
C GLN A 141 32.23 -6.02 14.29
N GLY A 142 31.42 -6.55 15.22
CA GLY A 142 30.41 -7.56 14.88
C GLY A 142 29.41 -7.07 13.83
N LYS A 143 28.99 -5.81 13.92
CA LYS A 143 28.09 -5.17 12.94
C LYS A 143 28.75 -4.93 11.57
N GLN A 144 30.08 -4.99 11.46
CA GLN A 144 30.77 -4.94 10.17
C GLN A 144 30.78 -6.27 9.42
N SER A 145 30.40 -7.38 10.08
CA SER A 145 30.33 -8.71 9.46
C SER A 145 29.34 -8.76 8.30
N SER A 146 29.69 -9.48 7.23
CA SER A 146 28.79 -9.74 6.11
C SER A 146 27.49 -10.43 6.54
N ASP A 147 27.57 -11.35 7.50
CA ASP A 147 26.41 -12.10 8.01
C ASP A 147 25.40 -11.14 8.67
N TYR A 148 25.89 -10.27 9.55
CA TYR A 148 25.04 -9.28 10.22
C TYR A 148 24.49 -8.26 9.22
N ARG A 149 25.34 -7.74 8.32
CA ARG A 149 24.90 -6.77 7.32
C ARG A 149 23.80 -7.33 6.43
N ALA A 150 23.90 -8.58 5.98
CA ALA A 150 22.87 -9.23 5.18
C ALA A 150 21.55 -9.36 5.96
N ALA A 151 21.60 -9.82 7.21
CA ALA A 151 20.39 -9.91 8.06
C ALA A 151 19.78 -8.54 8.35
N TYR A 152 20.62 -7.52 8.59
CA TYR A 152 20.18 -6.16 8.83
C TYR A 152 19.54 -5.51 7.59
N VAL A 153 20.11 -5.75 6.40
CA VAL A 153 19.51 -5.29 5.12
C VAL A 153 18.13 -5.92 4.93
N ALA A 154 17.99 -7.24 5.14
CA ALA A 154 16.68 -7.90 5.07
C ALA A 154 15.67 -7.31 6.07
N ALA A 155 16.12 -6.95 7.29
CA ALA A 155 15.26 -6.27 8.26
C ALA A 155 14.86 -4.84 7.82
N GLN A 156 15.76 -4.11 7.14
CA GLN A 156 15.42 -2.80 6.55
C GLN A 156 14.42 -2.94 5.41
N GLU A 157 14.55 -3.96 4.56
CA GLU A 157 13.60 -4.21 3.46
C GLU A 157 12.18 -4.47 4.00
N VAL A 158 12.04 -5.25 5.07
CA VAL A 158 10.75 -5.47 5.74
C VAL A 158 10.18 -4.16 6.28
N LYS A 159 11.01 -3.36 6.97
CA LYS A 159 10.60 -2.06 7.50
C LYS A 159 10.18 -1.08 6.39
N GLU A 160 10.89 -1.07 5.27
CA GLU A 160 10.55 -0.22 4.13
C GLU A 160 9.21 -0.65 3.52
N ALA A 161 9.00 -1.95 3.33
CA ALA A 161 7.73 -2.49 2.85
C ALA A 161 6.55 -2.08 3.76
N CYS A 162 6.72 -2.19 5.08
CA CYS A 162 5.73 -1.78 6.06
C CYS A 162 5.48 -0.27 6.08
N SER A 163 6.53 0.55 5.98
CA SER A 163 6.38 2.00 5.84
C SER A 163 5.61 2.38 4.57
N ASN A 164 5.87 1.68 3.47
CA ASN A 164 5.18 1.92 2.21
C ASN A 164 3.68 1.56 2.29
N LEU A 165 3.31 0.49 3.00
CA LEU A 165 1.90 0.16 3.27
C LEU A 165 1.19 1.27 4.05
N VAL A 166 1.84 1.85 5.07
CA VAL A 166 1.28 2.98 5.82
C VAL A 166 1.08 4.20 4.93
N LYS A 167 2.06 4.53 4.07
CA LYS A 167 1.94 5.63 3.09
C LYS A 167 0.80 5.38 2.11
N GLN A 168 0.66 4.16 1.60
CA GLN A 168 -0.44 3.76 0.71
C GLN A 168 -1.79 3.95 1.41
N LYS A 169 -1.93 3.52 2.67
CA LYS A 169 -3.14 3.72 3.47
C LYS A 169 -3.51 5.21 3.57
N MET A 170 -2.55 6.07 3.88
CA MET A 170 -2.80 7.51 4.00
C MET A 170 -3.19 8.14 2.66
N SER A 171 -2.47 7.80 1.58
CA SER A 171 -2.79 8.28 0.23
C SER A 171 -4.19 7.84 -0.21
N LEU A 172 -4.57 6.60 0.10
CA LEU A 172 -5.85 6.04 -0.27
C LEU A 172 -7.01 6.68 0.51
N LYS A 173 -6.83 7.01 1.79
CA LYS A 173 -7.80 7.81 2.55
C LYS A 173 -8.06 9.16 1.90
N SER A 174 -7.00 9.87 1.52
CA SER A 174 -7.13 11.15 0.81
C SER A 174 -7.83 11.00 -0.53
N ALA A 175 -7.57 9.91 -1.27
CA ALA A 175 -8.24 9.64 -2.54
C ALA A 175 -9.73 9.35 -2.34
N LEU A 176 -10.10 8.56 -1.32
CA LEU A 176 -11.50 8.27 -0.97
C LEU A 176 -12.27 9.55 -0.61
N ASP A 177 -11.66 10.46 0.15
CA ASP A 177 -12.27 11.74 0.48
C ASP A 177 -12.48 12.61 -0.77
N ALA A 178 -11.52 12.60 -1.71
CA ALA A 178 -11.67 13.29 -2.99
C ALA A 178 -12.83 12.70 -3.82
N ILE A 179 -12.92 11.38 -3.94
CA ILE A 179 -14.01 10.68 -4.65
C ILE A 179 -15.37 11.05 -4.04
N ARG A 180 -15.49 11.03 -2.71
CA ARG A 180 -16.73 11.40 -2.01
C ARG A 180 -17.12 12.86 -2.26
N ASN A 181 -16.16 13.77 -2.26
CA ASN A 181 -16.39 15.18 -2.56
C ASN A 181 -16.85 15.39 -4.01
N ASP A 182 -16.24 14.68 -4.97
CA ASP A 182 -16.64 14.76 -6.36
C ASP A 182 -18.04 14.17 -6.60
N ALA A 183 -18.37 13.06 -5.97
CA ALA A 183 -19.72 12.49 -5.99
C ALA A 183 -20.74 13.48 -5.41
N LYS A 184 -20.43 14.13 -4.29
CA LYS A 184 -21.30 15.15 -3.69
C LYS A 184 -21.52 16.34 -4.63
N ARG A 185 -20.46 16.86 -5.25
CA ARG A 185 -20.56 17.97 -6.24
C ARG A 185 -21.41 17.61 -7.45
N LEU A 186 -21.33 16.37 -7.94
CA LEU A 186 -22.19 15.92 -9.04
C LEU A 186 -23.65 15.87 -8.64
N ILE A 187 -23.95 15.37 -7.44
CA ILE A 187 -25.31 15.34 -6.90
C ILE A 187 -25.85 16.77 -6.77
N GLU A 188 -25.06 17.69 -6.21
CA GLU A 188 -25.43 19.10 -6.07
C GLU A 188 -25.72 19.75 -7.43
N LYS A 189 -24.89 19.52 -8.45
CA LYS A 189 -25.12 20.01 -9.83
C LYS A 189 -26.37 19.41 -10.47
N ALA A 190 -26.60 18.11 -10.28
CA ALA A 190 -27.79 17.43 -10.80
C ALA A 190 -29.08 17.97 -10.14
N VAL A 191 -29.06 18.21 -8.84
CA VAL A 191 -30.19 18.79 -8.08
C VAL A 191 -30.44 20.25 -8.46
N ALA A 192 -29.39 21.03 -8.73
CA ALA A 192 -29.51 22.42 -9.13
C ALA A 192 -30.06 22.61 -10.56
N GLY A 193 -30.26 21.54 -11.33
CA GLY A 193 -30.69 21.60 -12.74
C GLY A 193 -29.59 22.10 -13.69
N ASP A 194 -28.36 22.29 -13.19
CA ASP A 194 -27.25 22.83 -13.96
C ASP A 194 -26.47 21.69 -14.65
N SER A 195 -27.09 21.14 -15.70
CA SER A 195 -26.50 20.06 -16.52
C SER A 195 -25.36 20.53 -17.43
N ALA A 196 -25.00 21.82 -17.41
CA ALA A 196 -24.05 22.43 -18.33
C ALA A 196 -22.56 22.20 -17.96
N GLY A 197 -22.27 21.59 -16.81
CA GLY A 197 -20.92 21.62 -16.23
C GLY A 197 -20.31 20.28 -15.83
N LEU A 198 -20.46 19.22 -16.65
CA LEU A 198 -19.60 18.02 -16.56
C LEU A 198 -18.27 18.30 -17.28
N GLN A 199 -17.42 19.15 -16.70
CA GLN A 199 -16.00 19.13 -17.03
C GLN A 199 -15.35 17.96 -16.27
N LEU A 200 -15.37 16.79 -16.89
CA LEU A 200 -14.57 15.64 -16.49
C LEU A 200 -13.10 15.95 -16.81
N ALA A 201 -12.29 16.14 -15.77
CA ALA A 201 -10.83 16.13 -15.86
C ALA A 201 -10.32 14.75 -16.35
#